data_AF-A0A094L1A4-F1
#
_entry.id   AF-A0A094L1A4-F1
#
_cell.length_a   1.000
_cell.length_b   1.000
_cell.length_c   1.000
_cell.angle_alpha   90.00
_cell.angle_beta   90.00
_cell.angle_gamma   90.00
#
_symmetry.space_group_name_H-M   'P 1'
#
loop_
_entity.id
_entity.type
_entity.pdbx_description
1 polymer ?
#
loop_
_entity_poly.entity_id
_entity_poly.type
_entity_poly.pdbx_seq_one_letter_code
_entity_poly.pdbx_strand_id
1 'polypeptide(L)'
;MSSIKPMPKTPAARIQQGLTLIESLIAALLLAILFLGLAYVLSRGIVSHRYTVVQSLALQEVRENLQQQGIYDICVDGETAAALTSLPNNVNVAVSCTTSDVTVDLPGLERTLETHELSLATAENSTTESLFGGNGSVLFAEN
;
A
#
# COMPACT_ATOMS: atom_id res chain seq x y z
N MET A 1 46.30 60.96 34.97
CA MET A 1 46.56 59.84 34.04
C MET A 1 46.65 58.55 34.84
N SER A 2 45.61 57.71 34.83
CA SER A 2 45.64 56.37 35.45
C SER A 2 45.79 55.35 34.33
N SER A 3 46.88 54.58 34.38
CA SER A 3 47.31 53.65 33.34
C SER A 3 46.63 52.29 33.56
N ILE A 4 45.81 51.86 32.59
CA ILE A 4 45.12 50.57 32.62
C ILE A 4 46.14 49.47 32.31
N LYS A 5 46.45 48.66 33.32
CA LYS A 5 47.30 47.47 33.21
C LYS A 5 46.55 46.38 32.42
N PRO A 6 47.08 45.88 31.28
CA PRO A 6 46.40 44.85 30.52
C PRO A 6 46.46 43.49 31.24
N MET A 7 45.33 42.80 31.28
CA MET A 7 45.22 41.44 31.83
C MET A 7 45.94 40.42 30.94
N PRO A 8 46.56 39.38 31.53
CA PRO A 8 47.18 38.30 30.77
C PRO A 8 46.12 37.47 30.03
N LYS A 9 46.31 37.25 28.73
CA LYS A 9 45.46 36.37 27.92
C LYS A 9 45.73 34.91 28.31
N THR A 10 44.84 34.33 29.09
CA THR A 10 44.85 32.91 29.49
C THR A 10 44.71 31.99 28.27
N PRO A 11 45.41 30.84 28.17
CA PRO A 11 45.37 29.92 27.02
C PRO A 11 44.05 29.12 26.86
N ALA A 12 42.90 29.69 27.25
CA ALA A 12 41.60 29.03 27.21
C ALA A 12 41.10 28.71 25.78
N ALA A 13 41.47 29.55 24.80
CA ALA A 13 40.97 29.44 23.42
C ALA A 13 41.39 28.13 22.73
N ARG A 14 42.58 27.59 23.02
CA ARG A 14 43.09 26.38 22.37
C ARG A 14 42.47 25.09 22.92
N ILE A 15 42.12 25.08 24.22
CA ILE A 15 41.45 23.96 24.87
C ILE A 15 39.96 23.91 24.45
N GLN A 16 39.31 25.08 24.35
CA GLN A 16 37.93 25.17 23.83
C GLN A 16 37.81 24.65 22.40
N GLN A 17 38.76 24.94 21.52
CA GLN A 17 38.74 24.45 20.13
C GLN A 17 38.83 22.91 20.03
N GLY A 18 39.63 22.26 20.89
CA GLY A 18 39.74 20.79 20.91
C GLY A 18 38.48 20.10 21.43
N LEU A 19 37.83 20.69 22.43
CA LEU A 19 36.54 20.21 22.97
C LEU A 19 35.41 20.35 21.94
N THR A 20 35.33 21.47 21.22
CA THR A 20 34.33 21.69 20.16
C THR A 20 34.48 20.71 18.98
N LEU A 21 35.71 20.28 18.66
CA LEU A 21 35.94 19.27 17.62
C LEU A 21 35.43 17.89 18.04
N ILE A 22 35.62 17.50 19.31
CA ILE A 22 35.12 16.21 19.83
C ILE A 22 33.60 16.25 19.94
N GLU A 23 33.02 17.36 20.42
CA GLU A 23 31.58 17.54 20.51
C GLU A 23 30.89 17.46 19.14
N SER A 24 31.47 18.09 18.13
CA SER A 24 30.94 18.01 16.76
C SER A 24 31.10 16.62 16.14
N LEU A 25 32.18 15.88 16.46
CA LEU A 25 32.34 14.49 16.04
C LEU A 25 31.28 13.58 16.67
N ILE A 26 31.01 13.75 17.96
CA ILE A 26 29.95 13.01 18.67
C ILE A 26 28.58 13.36 18.09
N ALA A 27 28.30 14.65 17.84
CA ALA A 27 27.05 15.07 17.23
C ALA A 27 26.87 14.48 15.81
N ALA A 28 27.92 14.48 14.99
CA ALA A 28 27.90 13.89 13.65
C ALA A 28 27.72 12.36 13.71
N LEU A 29 28.35 11.67 14.66
CA LEU A 29 28.18 10.24 14.87
C LEU A 29 26.72 9.91 15.25
N LEU A 30 26.14 10.63 16.20
CA LEU A 30 24.76 10.45 16.60
C LEU A 30 23.80 10.71 15.43
N LEU A 31 24.04 11.78 14.66
CA LEU A 31 23.26 12.10 13.47
C LEU A 31 23.33 10.98 12.42
N ALA A 32 24.52 10.41 12.18
CA ALA A 32 24.69 9.29 11.26
C ALA A 32 23.90 8.04 11.70
N ILE A 33 23.90 7.72 13.00
CA ILE A 33 23.13 6.61 13.57
C ILE A 33 21.61 6.86 13.39
N LEU A 34 21.16 8.10 13.62
CA LEU A 34 19.76 8.46 13.41
C LEU A 34 19.34 8.31 11.94
N PHE A 35 20.14 8.80 10.99
CA PHE A 35 19.86 8.64 9.57
C PHE A 35 19.87 7.18 9.13
N LEU A 36 20.74 6.35 9.69
CA LEU A 36 20.75 4.91 9.42
C LEU A 36 19.45 4.24 9.90
N GLY A 37 18.98 4.59 11.10
CA GLY A 37 17.71 4.11 11.64
C GLY A 37 16.51 4.55 10.79
N LEU A 38 16.47 5.82 10.38
CA LEU A 38 15.45 6.36 9.48
C LEU A 38 15.43 5.65 8.13
N ALA A 39 16.60 5.47 7.49
CA ALA A 39 16.71 4.77 6.23
C ALA A 39 16.20 3.32 6.34
N TYR A 40 16.51 2.63 7.44
CA TYR A 40 16.02 1.28 7.69
C TYR A 40 14.48 1.24 7.78
N VAL A 41 13.87 2.13 8.56
CA VAL A 41 12.40 2.17 8.70
C VAL A 41 11.73 2.54 7.38
N LEU A 42 12.25 3.56 6.68
CA LEU A 42 11.72 3.98 5.38
C LEU A 42 11.79 2.85 4.34
N SER A 43 12.87 2.07 4.32
CA SER A 43 13.02 0.94 3.39
C SER A 43 11.88 -0.08 3.53
N ARG A 44 11.45 -0.37 4.77
CA ARG A 44 10.33 -1.29 5.03
C ARG A 44 8.98 -0.63 4.76
N GLY A 45 8.84 0.66 5.06
CA GLY A 45 7.62 1.42 4.82
C GLY A 45 7.27 1.54 3.34
N ILE A 46 8.27 1.78 2.47
CA ILE A 46 8.06 1.91 1.02
C ILE A 46 7.48 0.62 0.42
N VAL A 47 7.93 -0.55 0.90
CA VAL A 47 7.41 -1.85 0.43
C VAL A 47 5.92 -1.99 0.76
N SER A 48 5.51 -1.62 1.98
CA SER A 48 4.09 -1.60 2.37
C SER A 48 3.27 -0.64 1.52
N HIS A 49 3.77 0.58 1.29
CA HIS A 49 3.10 1.57 0.45
C HIS A 49 2.91 1.07 -0.99
N ARG A 50 3.91 0.38 -1.55
CA ARG A 50 3.81 -0.20 -2.89
C ARG A 50 2.65 -1.16 -3.01
N TYR A 51 2.47 -2.06 -2.04
CA TYR A 51 1.36 -3.03 -2.04
C TYR A 51 0.00 -2.34 -1.99
N THR A 52 -0.17 -1.32 -1.14
CA THR A 52 -1.42 -0.57 -1.05
C THR A 52 -1.77 0.12 -2.37
N VAL A 53 -0.79 0.74 -3.04
CA VAL A 53 -1.01 1.39 -4.34
C VAL A 53 -1.43 0.38 -5.40
N VAL A 54 -0.72 -0.75 -5.50
CA VAL A 54 -1.04 -1.80 -6.48
C VAL A 54 -2.43 -2.38 -6.24
N GLN A 55 -2.80 -2.64 -4.99
CA GLN A 55 -4.16 -3.09 -4.63
C GLN A 55 -5.23 -2.06 -5.01
N SER A 56 -4.98 -0.77 -4.79
CA SER A 56 -5.94 0.29 -5.15
C SER A 56 -6.16 0.41 -6.66
N LEU A 57 -5.09 0.28 -7.46
CA LEU A 57 -5.17 0.27 -8.92
C LEU A 57 -5.93 -0.95 -9.42
N ALA A 58 -5.62 -2.13 -8.88
CA ALA A 58 -6.32 -3.36 -9.22
C ALA A 58 -7.82 -3.26 -8.91
N LEU A 59 -8.21 -2.73 -7.75
CA LEU A 59 -9.63 -2.55 -7.40
C LEU A 59 -10.34 -1.55 -8.31
N GLN A 60 -9.65 -0.48 -8.74
CA GLN A 60 -10.21 0.50 -9.66
C GLN A 60 -10.44 -0.12 -11.04
N GLU A 61 -9.49 -0.90 -11.53
CA GLU A 61 -9.60 -1.59 -12.82
C GLU A 61 -10.68 -2.68 -12.78
N VAL A 62 -10.75 -3.47 -11.69
CA VAL A 62 -11.86 -4.43 -11.48
C VAL A 62 -13.19 -3.70 -11.53
N ARG A 63 -13.34 -2.56 -10.83
CA ARG A 63 -14.58 -1.79 -10.85
C ARG A 63 -14.92 -1.31 -12.26
N GLU A 64 -13.94 -0.79 -12.99
CA GLU A 64 -14.15 -0.31 -14.35
C GLU A 64 -14.58 -1.44 -15.30
N ASN A 65 -13.94 -2.61 -15.21
CA ASN A 65 -14.32 -3.81 -15.95
C ASN A 65 -15.75 -4.26 -15.60
N LEU A 66 -16.09 -4.31 -14.31
CA LEU A 66 -17.44 -4.65 -13.85
C LEU A 66 -18.49 -3.62 -14.28
N GLN A 67 -18.13 -2.34 -14.41
CA GLN A 67 -19.05 -1.31 -14.90
C GLN A 67 -19.28 -1.39 -16.41
N GLN A 68 -18.30 -1.88 -17.18
CA GLN A 68 -18.41 -2.02 -18.63
C GLN A 68 -19.15 -3.29 -19.04
N GLN A 69 -18.88 -4.43 -18.37
CA GLN A 69 -19.49 -5.73 -18.69
C GLN A 69 -20.75 -6.02 -17.85
N GLY A 70 -20.81 -5.56 -16.60
CA GLY A 70 -21.86 -5.95 -15.67
C GLY A 70 -21.64 -7.36 -15.07
N ILE A 71 -22.24 -7.62 -13.91
CA ILE A 71 -22.10 -8.92 -13.21
C ILE A 71 -22.85 -10.02 -13.96
N TYR A 72 -24.01 -9.69 -14.52
CA TYR A 72 -24.87 -10.61 -15.26
C TYR A 72 -24.15 -11.21 -16.48
N ASP A 73 -23.53 -10.40 -17.34
CA ASP A 73 -22.87 -10.89 -18.57
C ASP A 73 -21.64 -11.77 -18.23
N ILE A 74 -20.90 -11.44 -17.17
CA ILE A 74 -19.76 -12.23 -16.69
C ILE A 74 -20.23 -13.59 -16.14
N CYS A 75 -21.34 -13.63 -15.41
CA CYS A 75 -21.80 -14.85 -14.73
C CYS A 75 -22.73 -15.73 -15.57
N VAL A 76 -23.54 -15.15 -16.45
CA VAL A 76 -24.58 -15.86 -17.22
C VAL A 76 -24.12 -16.12 -18.65
N ASP A 77 -23.56 -15.11 -19.33
CA ASP A 77 -23.10 -15.25 -20.72
C ASP A 77 -21.67 -15.81 -20.81
N GLY A 78 -20.98 -15.93 -19.67
CA GLY A 78 -19.67 -16.56 -19.56
C GLY A 78 -18.55 -15.73 -20.15
N GLU A 79 -18.71 -14.41 -20.22
CA GLU A 79 -17.62 -13.52 -20.61
C GLU A 79 -16.44 -13.65 -19.63
N THR A 80 -15.23 -13.74 -20.18
CA THR A 80 -14.02 -13.76 -19.38
C THR A 80 -13.76 -12.39 -18.80
N ALA A 81 -13.67 -12.26 -17.47
CA ALA A 81 -13.25 -11.02 -16.85
C ALA A 81 -11.91 -10.55 -17.43
N ALA A 82 -11.84 -9.26 -17.77
CA ALA A 82 -10.64 -8.68 -18.36
C ALA A 82 -9.45 -8.79 -17.40
N ALA A 83 -8.28 -9.15 -17.96
CA ALA A 83 -7.03 -9.17 -17.21
C ALA A 83 -6.68 -7.76 -16.70
N LEU A 84 -6.01 -7.69 -15.54
CA LEU A 84 -5.52 -6.43 -14.99
C LEU A 84 -4.28 -6.00 -15.76
N THR A 85 -4.44 -4.97 -16.59
CA THR A 85 -3.44 -4.42 -17.53
C THR A 85 -2.79 -3.13 -17.02
N SER A 86 -3.40 -2.46 -16.04
CA SER A 86 -2.83 -1.25 -15.42
C SER A 86 -1.62 -1.56 -14.52
N LEU A 87 -1.39 -2.83 -14.20
CA LEU A 87 -0.30 -3.31 -13.37
C LEU A 87 0.99 -3.53 -14.20
N PRO A 88 2.17 -3.50 -13.56
CA PRO A 88 3.45 -3.70 -14.25
C PRO A 88 3.56 -5.02 -15.02
N ASN A 89 2.79 -6.03 -14.61
CA ASN A 89 2.60 -7.28 -15.33
C ASN A 89 1.09 -7.53 -15.43
N ASN A 90 0.67 -8.12 -16.54
CA ASN A 90 -0.72 -8.55 -16.70
C ASN A 90 -1.04 -9.64 -15.68
N VAL A 91 -2.05 -9.39 -14.84
CA VAL A 91 -2.52 -10.36 -13.85
C VAL A 91 -3.87 -10.90 -14.32
N ASN A 92 -3.95 -12.21 -14.52
CA ASN A 92 -5.21 -12.85 -14.86
C ASN A 92 -6.06 -13.05 -13.60
N VAL A 93 -7.36 -12.81 -13.73
CA VAL A 93 -8.33 -12.94 -12.64
C VAL A 93 -9.24 -14.11 -12.94
N ALA A 94 -9.30 -15.06 -12.01
CA ALA A 94 -10.25 -16.16 -12.05
C ALA A 94 -11.61 -15.67 -11.58
N VAL A 95 -12.63 -16.02 -12.36
CA VAL A 95 -14.03 -15.72 -12.10
C VAL A 95 -14.71 -16.96 -11.54
N SER A 96 -15.45 -16.80 -10.45
CA SER A 96 -16.36 -17.82 -9.94
C SER A 96 -17.70 -17.18 -9.62
N CYS A 97 -18.76 -17.67 -10.24
CA CYS A 97 -20.12 -17.19 -10.03
C CYS A 97 -20.94 -18.24 -9.29
N THR A 98 -21.71 -17.80 -8.30
CA THR A 98 -22.68 -18.62 -7.56
C THR A 98 -24.04 -17.95 -7.68
N THR A 99 -25.07 -18.71 -8.05
CA THR A 99 -26.45 -18.23 -8.07
C THR A 99 -27.19 -18.64 -6.80
N SER A 100 -28.06 -17.77 -6.29
CA SER A 100 -28.93 -18.05 -5.15
C SER A 100 -30.29 -17.42 -5.30
N ASP A 101 -31.33 -18.14 -4.88
CA ASP A 101 -32.70 -17.66 -4.91
C ASP A 101 -33.06 -16.95 -3.60
N VAL A 102 -33.46 -15.69 -3.69
CA VAL A 102 -33.98 -14.90 -2.56
C VAL A 102 -35.48 -14.74 -2.71
N THR A 103 -36.24 -15.38 -1.83
CA THR A 103 -37.69 -15.15 -1.70
C THR A 103 -37.96 -13.93 -0.84
N VAL A 104 -38.54 -12.90 -1.45
CA VAL A 104 -39.09 -11.75 -0.74
C VAL A 104 -40.57 -12.02 -0.48
N ASP A 105 -40.92 -12.19 0.79
CA ASP A 105 -42.30 -12.34 1.25
C ASP A 105 -42.79 -11.01 1.82
N LEU A 106 -43.70 -10.35 1.10
CA LEU A 106 -44.52 -9.26 1.62
C LEU A 106 -45.96 -9.75 1.76
N PRO A 107 -46.75 -9.27 2.74
CA PRO A 107 -48.14 -9.68 2.89
C PRO A 107 -48.95 -9.47 1.59
N GLY A 108 -49.21 -10.57 0.87
CA GLY A 108 -49.93 -10.59 -0.41
C GLY A 108 -49.07 -10.58 -1.68
N LEU A 109 -47.73 -10.66 -1.58
CA LEU A 109 -46.82 -10.77 -2.72
C LEU A 109 -45.57 -11.58 -2.35
N GLU A 110 -45.52 -12.82 -2.82
CA GLU A 110 -44.29 -13.63 -2.83
C GLU A 110 -43.61 -13.49 -4.20
N ARG A 111 -42.32 -13.13 -4.18
CA ARG A 111 -41.47 -13.13 -5.37
C ARG A 111 -40.12 -13.76 -5.06
N THR A 112 -39.74 -14.75 -5.86
CA THR A 112 -38.38 -15.29 -5.89
C THR A 112 -37.56 -14.47 -6.87
N LEU A 113 -36.45 -13.92 -6.40
CA LEU A 113 -35.46 -13.21 -7.20
C LEU A 113 -34.19 -14.07 -7.26
N GLU A 114 -33.66 -14.28 -8.48
CA GLU A 114 -32.38 -14.93 -8.68
C GLU A 114 -31.27 -13.90 -8.45
N THR A 115 -30.39 -14.17 -7.51
CA THR A 115 -29.25 -13.31 -7.14
C THR A 115 -27.95 -13.95 -7.59
N HIS A 116 -27.01 -13.11 -8.01
CA HIS A 116 -25.70 -13.55 -8.50
C HIS A 116 -24.61 -13.05 -7.54
N GLU A 117 -23.78 -13.98 -7.07
CA GLU A 117 -22.56 -13.70 -6.32
C GLU A 117 -21.36 -13.97 -7.22
N LEU A 118 -20.56 -12.93 -7.47
CA LEU A 118 -19.35 -12.96 -8.26
C LEU A 118 -18.12 -12.88 -7.35
N SER A 119 -17.31 -13.93 -7.38
CA SER A 119 -15.99 -13.96 -6.75
C SER A 119 -14.90 -13.81 -7.81
N LEU A 120 -14.06 -12.80 -7.64
CA LEU A 120 -12.88 -12.53 -8.46
C LEU A 120 -11.63 -12.83 -7.63
N ALA A 121 -10.81 -13.77 -8.09
CA ALA A 121 -9.58 -14.17 -7.40
C ALA A 121 -8.37 -14.03 -8.33
N THR A 122 -7.28 -13.49 -7.83
CA THR A 122 -6.02 -13.48 -8.58
C THR A 122 -5.43 -14.89 -8.66
N ALA A 123 -4.79 -15.23 -9.78
CA ALA A 123 -4.11 -16.52 -9.91
C ALA A 123 -3.01 -16.71 -8.85
N GLU A 124 -2.93 -17.91 -8.29
CA GLU A 124 -1.90 -18.31 -7.32
C GLU A 124 -0.55 -18.51 -8.01
N ASN A 125 0.22 -17.44 -8.16
CA ASN A 125 1.55 -17.48 -8.77
C ASN A 125 2.50 -16.47 -8.12
N SER A 126 3.80 -16.68 -8.33
CA SER A 126 4.86 -15.82 -7.76
C SER A 126 4.79 -14.37 -8.24
N THR A 127 4.21 -14.11 -9.41
CA THR A 127 4.04 -12.76 -9.96
C THR A 127 3.02 -11.98 -9.14
N THR A 128 1.83 -12.56 -8.91
CA THR A 128 0.78 -12.02 -8.05
C THR A 128 1.29 -11.78 -6.64
N GLU A 129 1.95 -12.79 -6.04
CA GLU A 129 2.49 -12.69 -4.68
C GLU A 129 3.51 -11.55 -4.54
N SER A 130 4.39 -11.39 -5.54
CA SER A 130 5.38 -10.31 -5.56
C SER A 130 4.77 -8.91 -5.73
N LEU A 131 3.59 -8.81 -6.36
CA LEU A 131 2.91 -7.56 -6.67
C LEU A 131 1.98 -7.10 -5.55
N PHE A 132 1.26 -8.03 -4.93
CA PHE A 132 0.23 -7.75 -3.92
C PHE A 132 0.65 -8.11 -2.50
N GLY A 133 1.73 -8.88 -2.32
CA GLY A 133 2.16 -9.42 -1.02
C GLY A 133 1.39 -10.69 -0.61
N GLY A 134 0.64 -11.30 -1.54
CA GLY A 134 -0.19 -12.49 -1.34
C GLY A 134 -1.20 -12.67 -2.48
N ASN A 135 -2.10 -13.65 -2.36
CA ASN A 135 -3.22 -13.84 -3.29
C ASN A 135 -4.44 -13.06 -2.77
N GLY A 136 -5.09 -12.29 -3.65
CA GLY A 136 -6.28 -11.50 -3.32
C GLY A 136 -7.56 -12.13 -3.88
N SER A 137 -8.63 -12.09 -3.10
CA SER A 137 -9.99 -12.43 -3.55
C SER A 137 -10.95 -11.30 -3.18
N VAL A 138 -11.85 -10.95 -4.10
CA VAL A 138 -12.89 -9.95 -3.92
C VAL A 138 -14.24 -10.60 -4.24
N LEU A 139 -15.18 -10.44 -3.31
CA LEU A 139 -16.54 -10.96 -3.41
C LEU A 139 -17.48 -9.80 -3.70
N PHE A 140 -18.30 -9.96 -4.73
CA PHE A 140 -19.36 -9.05 -5.13
C PHE A 140 -20.68 -9.80 -5.03
N ALA A 141 -21.57 -9.33 -4.16
CA ALA A 141 -22.93 -9.85 -4.07
C ALA A 141 -23.88 -8.79 -4.62
N GLU A 142 -24.71 -9.17 -5.59
CA GLU A 142 -25.84 -8.37 -6.04
C GLU A 142 -27.05 -8.72 -5.16
N ASN A 143 -27.73 -7.71 -4.61
CA ASN A 143 -28.87 -7.86 -3.70
C ASN A 143 -30.09 -7.12 -4.24
#